data_AF-A0A2D8PUS9-F1
#
_entry.id   AF-A0A2D8PUS9-F1
#
_cell.length_a   1.000
_cell.length_b   1.000
_cell.length_c   1.000
_cell.angle_alpha   90.00
_cell.angle_beta   90.00
_cell.angle_gamma   90.00
#
_symmetry.space_group_name_H-M   'P 1'
#
loop_
_entity.id
_entity.type
_entity.pdbx_description
1 polymer ?
#
loop_
_entity_poly.entity_id
_entity_poly.type
_entity_poly.pdbx_seq_one_letter_code
_entity_poly.pdbx_strand_id
1 'polypeptide(L)'
;MFFFGLDYLGAANAACLLTEDHKVVGINVRAHKTAPIIVGLSPVSEPGLEELLAAGREDGWLSADTYVGGQPEDADMAMICVGGPPLMGSGLDLIQVGAVSEVLSVALKTRDPVHDPLIVTCRSIMYPGAMEEVV
;
A
#
# COMPACT_ATOMS: atom_id res chain seq x y z
N MET A 1 -7.80 5.53 -0.91
CA MET A 1 -6.87 4.92 0.08
C MET A 1 -5.58 4.51 -0.61
N PHE A 2 -4.42 4.73 0.02
CA PHE A 2 -3.12 4.26 -0.48
C PHE A 2 -2.73 2.93 0.12
N PHE A 3 -2.15 2.05 -0.70
CA PHE A 3 -1.57 0.78 -0.29
C PHE A 3 -0.11 0.71 -0.69
N PHE A 4 0.80 0.70 0.28
CA PHE A 4 2.23 0.59 0.03
C PHE A 4 2.67 -0.86 0.11
N GLY A 5 3.05 -1.42 -1.04
CA GLY A 5 3.30 -2.85 -1.21
C GLY A 5 2.02 -3.58 -1.59
N LEU A 6 1.93 -3.98 -2.86
CA LEU A 6 0.88 -4.86 -3.41
C LEU A 6 1.46 -6.22 -3.80
N ASP A 7 2.27 -6.79 -2.91
CA ASP A 7 2.54 -8.23 -2.93
C ASP A 7 1.32 -8.98 -2.36
N TYR A 8 1.46 -10.26 -1.99
CA TYR A 8 0.34 -11.07 -1.49
C TYR A 8 -0.55 -10.36 -0.45
N LEU A 9 0.02 -9.90 0.67
CA LEU A 9 -0.76 -9.29 1.75
C LEU A 9 -1.46 -8.01 1.29
N GLY A 10 -0.78 -7.14 0.56
CA GLY A 10 -1.34 -5.88 0.10
C GLY A 10 -2.43 -6.07 -0.94
N ALA A 11 -2.19 -6.94 -1.94
CA ALA A 11 -3.14 -7.21 -3.01
C ALA A 11 -4.42 -7.86 -2.48
N ALA A 12 -4.31 -8.83 -1.57
CA ALA A 12 -5.48 -9.46 -0.95
C ALA A 12 -6.32 -8.46 -0.13
N ASN A 13 -5.70 -7.62 0.70
CA ASN A 13 -6.43 -6.60 1.46
C ASN A 13 -7.05 -5.54 0.54
N ALA A 14 -6.32 -5.11 -0.51
CA ALA A 14 -6.84 -4.17 -1.50
C ALA A 14 -8.07 -4.72 -2.22
N ALA A 15 -8.03 -5.99 -2.67
CA ALA A 15 -9.14 -6.65 -3.33
C ALA A 15 -10.41 -6.67 -2.47
N CYS A 16 -10.29 -6.97 -1.17
CA CYS A 16 -11.43 -6.93 -0.24
C CYS A 16 -12.01 -5.51 -0.06
N LEU A 17 -11.20 -4.46 -0.21
CA LEU A 17 -11.72 -3.09 -0.14
C LEU A 17 -12.38 -2.66 -1.45
N LEU A 18 -11.89 -3.16 -2.59
CA LEU A 18 -12.50 -2.91 -3.89
C LEU A 18 -13.92 -3.49 -3.97
N THR A 19 -14.20 -4.63 -3.31
CA THR A 19 -15.55 -5.21 -3.26
C THR A 19 -16.56 -4.39 -2.45
N GLU A 20 -16.08 -3.46 -1.63
CA GLU A 20 -16.89 -2.55 -0.83
C GLU A 20 -16.85 -1.11 -1.40
N ASP A 21 -16.56 -0.99 -2.71
CA ASP A 21 -16.51 0.27 -3.47
C ASP A 21 -15.50 1.30 -2.95
N HIS A 22 -14.44 0.86 -2.25
CA HIS A 22 -13.36 1.77 -1.85
C HIS A 22 -12.34 1.96 -2.97
N LYS A 23 -12.01 3.23 -3.26
CA LYS A 23 -10.93 3.56 -4.20
C LYS A 23 -9.56 3.21 -3.60
N VAL A 24 -8.82 2.33 -4.27
CA VAL A 24 -7.48 1.90 -3.89
C VAL A 24 -6.44 2.38 -4.91
N VAL A 25 -5.38 3.00 -4.39
CA VAL A 25 -4.19 3.36 -5.15
C VAL A 25 -2.99 2.57 -4.62
N GLY A 26 -2.55 1.60 -5.42
CA GLY A 26 -1.39 0.77 -5.12
C GLY A 26 -0.07 1.45 -5.41
N ILE A 27 0.82 1.52 -4.43
CA ILE A 27 2.15 2.11 -4.57
C ILE A 27 3.21 1.02 -4.35
N ASN A 28 4.07 0.81 -5.35
CA ASN A 28 5.16 -0.14 -5.24
C ASN A 28 6.38 0.33 -6.05
N VAL A 29 7.53 0.50 -5.39
CA VAL A 29 8.75 1.04 -6.02
C VAL A 29 9.29 0.16 -7.15
N ARG A 30 8.91 -1.12 -7.17
CA ARG A 30 9.36 -2.09 -8.18
C ARG A 30 8.35 -2.15 -9.32
N ALA A 31 8.66 -1.51 -10.45
CA ALA A 31 7.79 -1.46 -11.64
C ALA A 31 7.28 -2.83 -12.11
N HIS A 32 8.10 -3.89 -12.04
CA HIS A 32 7.68 -5.24 -12.43
C HIS A 32 6.59 -5.83 -11.52
N LYS A 33 6.47 -5.35 -10.27
CA LYS A 33 5.40 -5.73 -9.34
C LYS A 33 4.16 -4.86 -9.52
N THR A 34 4.33 -3.60 -9.94
CA THR A 34 3.23 -2.67 -10.20
C THR A 34 2.51 -2.97 -11.51
N ALA A 35 3.25 -3.39 -12.54
CA ALA A 35 2.73 -3.56 -13.90
C ALA A 35 1.49 -4.49 -13.99
N PRO A 36 1.43 -5.65 -13.32
CA PRO A 36 0.22 -6.49 -13.32
C PRO A 36 -1.00 -5.76 -12.73
N ILE A 37 -0.83 -5.07 -11.59
CA ILE A 37 -1.93 -4.37 -10.91
C ILE A 37 -2.52 -3.26 -11.77
N ILE A 38 -1.68 -2.54 -12.52
CA ILE A 38 -2.12 -1.45 -13.42
C ILE A 38 -3.17 -1.93 -14.43
N VAL A 39 -3.07 -3.19 -14.85
CA VAL A 39 -3.99 -3.82 -15.81
C VAL A 39 -4.99 -4.78 -15.14
N GLY A 40 -5.13 -4.72 -13.80
CA GLY A 40 -6.09 -5.53 -13.05
C GLY A 40 -5.69 -7.00 -12.89
N LEU A 41 -4.43 -7.36 -13.16
CA LEU A 41 -3.94 -8.73 -13.00
C LEU A 41 -3.37 -8.97 -11.61
N SER A 42 -3.52 -10.20 -11.12
CA SER A 42 -2.98 -10.58 -9.83
C SER A 42 -1.44 -10.68 -9.86
N PRO A 43 -0.73 -10.15 -8.84
CA PRO A 43 0.72 -10.26 -8.75
C PRO A 43 1.17 -11.63 -8.19
N VAL A 44 0.23 -12.45 -7.71
CA VAL A 44 0.44 -13.73 -7.02
C VAL A 44 -0.62 -14.75 -7.40
N SER A 45 -0.30 -16.03 -7.26
CA SER A 45 -1.26 -17.11 -7.49
C SER A 45 -2.15 -17.32 -6.26
N GLU A 46 -3.28 -16.61 -6.20
CA GLU A 46 -4.30 -16.75 -5.16
C GLU A 46 -5.69 -16.89 -5.82
N PRO A 47 -6.50 -17.92 -5.48
CA PRO A 47 -7.80 -18.12 -6.09
C PRO A 47 -8.75 -16.92 -5.91
N GLY A 48 -9.35 -16.44 -6.99
CA GLY A 48 -10.31 -15.34 -6.96
C GLY A 48 -9.70 -13.93 -6.94
N LEU A 49 -8.40 -13.80 -6.68
CA LEU A 49 -7.77 -12.48 -6.51
C LEU A 49 -7.71 -11.70 -7.83
N GLU A 50 -7.42 -12.37 -8.94
CA GLU A 50 -7.37 -11.72 -10.25
C GLU A 50 -8.73 -11.17 -10.67
N GLU A 51 -9.79 -11.94 -10.45
CA GLU A 51 -11.16 -11.54 -10.76
C GLU A 51 -11.58 -10.29 -9.98
N LEU A 52 -11.22 -10.21 -8.70
CA LEU A 52 -11.51 -9.05 -7.86
C LEU A 52 -10.72 -7.80 -8.28
N LEU A 53 -9.43 -7.96 -8.62
CA LEU A 53 -8.60 -6.85 -9.09
C LEU A 53 -9.04 -6.36 -10.48
N ALA A 54 -9.41 -7.28 -11.37
CA ALA A 54 -9.92 -6.95 -12.70
C ALA A 54 -11.23 -6.17 -12.62
N ALA A 55 -12.18 -6.61 -11.79
CA ALA A 55 -13.43 -5.90 -11.54
C ALA A 55 -13.18 -4.49 -10.98
N GLY A 56 -12.38 -4.37 -9.91
CA GLY A 56 -12.06 -3.06 -9.34
C GLY A 56 -11.32 -2.13 -10.32
N ARG A 57 -10.56 -2.69 -11.26
CA ARG A 57 -9.91 -1.91 -12.33
C ARG A 57 -10.90 -1.42 -13.37
N GLU A 58 -11.82 -2.28 -13.80
CA GLU A 58 -12.89 -1.98 -14.77
C GLU A 58 -13.83 -0.90 -14.22
N ASP A 59 -14.19 -0.99 -12.95
CA ASP A 59 -15.05 -0.03 -12.25
C ASP A 59 -14.35 1.31 -11.93
N GLY A 60 -13.03 1.39 -12.15
CA GLY A 60 -12.23 2.60 -11.88
C GLY A 60 -11.87 2.81 -10.40
N TRP A 61 -12.10 1.80 -9.55
CA TRP A 61 -11.75 1.81 -8.13
C TRP A 61 -10.28 1.48 -7.88
N LEU A 62 -9.62 0.75 -8.77
CA LEU A 62 -8.21 0.37 -8.67
C LEU A 62 -7.31 1.16 -9.62
N SER A 63 -6.25 1.74 -9.07
CA SER A 63 -5.09 2.21 -9.82
C SER A 63 -3.79 1.82 -9.12
N ALA A 64 -2.66 1.88 -9.82
CA ALA A 64 -1.36 1.65 -9.23
C ALA A 64 -0.25 2.45 -9.91
N ASP A 65 0.79 2.78 -9.15
CA ASP A 65 1.95 3.54 -9.59
C ASP A 65 3.21 3.13 -8.79
N THR A 66 4.36 3.61 -9.24
CA THR A 66 5.66 3.44 -8.61
C THR A 66 6.04 4.56 -7.64
N TYR A 67 5.29 5.66 -7.64
CA TYR A 67 5.48 6.80 -6.74
C TYR A 67 4.14 7.35 -6.26
N VAL A 68 4.15 8.05 -5.14
CA VAL A 68 2.96 8.76 -4.64
C VAL A 68 2.76 10.01 -5.51
N GLY A 69 1.73 9.99 -6.35
CA GLY A 69 1.34 11.13 -7.20
C GLY A 69 0.64 12.26 -6.42
N GLY A 70 0.21 13.29 -7.15
CA GLY A 70 -0.31 14.56 -6.61
C GLY A 70 -1.73 14.52 -6.02
N GLN A 71 -2.15 13.43 -5.37
CA GLN A 71 -3.45 13.34 -4.68
C GLN A 71 -3.33 12.78 -3.25
N PRO A 72 -2.36 13.21 -2.42
CA PRO A 72 -2.39 12.84 -1.00
C PRO A 72 -3.63 13.39 -0.29
N GLU A 73 -4.26 14.44 -0.81
CA GLU A 73 -5.40 15.12 -0.17
C GLU A 73 -6.70 14.32 -0.25
N ASP A 74 -6.89 13.53 -1.31
CA ASP A 74 -8.09 12.71 -1.53
C ASP A 74 -8.05 11.38 -0.76
N ALA A 75 -6.97 11.10 -0.02
CA ALA A 75 -6.81 9.86 0.72
C ALA A 75 -7.17 10.03 2.20
N ASP A 76 -8.07 9.18 2.67
CA ASP A 76 -8.40 9.08 4.10
C ASP A 76 -7.42 8.17 4.86
N MET A 77 -6.83 7.20 4.16
CA MET A 77 -5.94 6.21 4.75
C MET A 77 -4.76 5.86 3.83
N ALA A 78 -3.60 5.63 4.46
CA ALA A 78 -2.45 4.94 3.88
C ALA A 78 -2.15 3.67 4.69
N MET A 79 -2.04 2.54 4.00
CA MET A 79 -1.73 1.25 4.62
C MET A 79 -0.37 0.72 4.17
N ILE A 80 0.51 0.46 5.14
CA ILE A 80 1.86 -0.06 4.93
C ILE A 80 1.81 -1.59 4.97
N CYS A 81 1.99 -2.22 3.81
CA CYS A 81 1.87 -3.66 3.56
C CYS A 81 3.18 -4.27 3.00
N VAL A 82 4.33 -3.67 3.32
CA VAL A 82 5.63 -4.13 2.83
C VAL A 82 6.21 -5.23 3.73
N GLY A 83 6.95 -6.15 3.13
CA GLY A 83 7.62 -7.20 3.87
C GLY A 83 9.04 -6.80 4.26
N GLY A 84 9.47 -7.17 5.46
CA GLY A 84 10.89 -7.36 5.77
C GLY A 84 11.21 -8.85 5.67
N PRO A 85 12.17 -9.31 4.83
CA PRO A 85 12.73 -10.62 5.08
C PRO A 85 13.31 -10.64 6.51
N PRO A 86 13.29 -11.77 7.23
CA PRO A 86 13.96 -11.86 8.52
C PRO A 86 15.44 -11.53 8.34
N LEU A 87 16.01 -10.77 9.28
CA LEU A 87 17.46 -10.58 9.32
C LEU A 87 18.14 -11.94 9.56
N MET A 88 19.40 -12.09 9.14
CA MET A 88 20.22 -13.24 9.52
C MET A 88 20.39 -13.25 11.06
N GLY A 89 19.48 -13.92 11.77
CA GLY A 89 19.35 -13.88 13.22
C GLY A 89 17.88 -13.91 13.68
N SER A 90 17.59 -13.35 14.86
CA SER A 90 16.24 -13.28 15.46
C SER A 90 15.55 -11.91 15.30
N GLY A 91 16.08 -11.05 14.41
CA GLY A 91 15.58 -9.69 14.20
C GLY A 91 14.67 -9.57 12.98
N LEU A 92 13.76 -8.60 13.02
CA LEU A 92 12.97 -8.18 11.86
C LEU A 92 13.65 -7.00 11.17
N ASP A 93 13.71 -7.04 9.84
CA ASP A 93 14.17 -5.92 9.03
C ASP A 93 13.02 -4.95 8.79
N LEU A 94 13.13 -3.71 9.28
CA LEU A 94 12.14 -2.66 9.10
C LEU A 94 12.53 -1.62 8.04
N ILE A 95 13.60 -1.84 7.27
CA ILE A 95 14.10 -0.89 6.25
C ILE A 95 12.99 -0.49 5.27
N GLN A 96 12.18 -1.45 4.81
CA GLN A 96 11.09 -1.14 3.87
C GLN A 96 9.97 -0.33 4.51
N VAL A 97 9.65 -0.60 5.79
CA VAL A 97 8.64 0.18 6.53
C VAL A 97 9.11 1.61 6.67
N GLY A 98 10.36 1.82 7.14
CA GLY A 98 10.95 3.15 7.27
C GLY A 98 11.02 3.91 5.96
N ALA A 99 11.39 3.24 4.85
CA ALA A 99 11.40 3.87 3.53
C ALA A 99 10.00 4.33 3.09
N VAL A 100 8.95 3.55 3.39
CA VAL A 100 7.56 3.98 3.13
C VAL A 100 7.16 5.14 4.03
N SER A 101 7.52 5.12 5.32
CA SER A 101 7.29 6.23 6.25
C SER A 101 7.93 7.52 5.75
N GLU A 102 9.17 7.46 5.24
CA GLU A 102 9.83 8.62 4.63
C GLU A 102 9.07 9.16 3.42
N VAL A 103 8.61 8.29 2.51
CA VAL A 103 7.80 8.67 1.35
C VAL A 103 6.50 9.36 1.79
N LEU A 104 5.81 8.79 2.77
CA LEU A 104 4.60 9.38 3.36
C LEU A 104 4.90 10.73 4.00
N SER A 105 6.01 10.87 4.74
CA SER A 105 6.40 12.13 5.36
C SER A 105 6.58 13.25 4.34
N VAL A 106 7.13 12.94 3.15
CA VAL A 106 7.32 13.92 2.07
C VAL A 106 5.98 14.29 1.45
N ALA A 107 5.12 13.31 1.17
CA ALA A 107 3.79 13.55 0.60
C ALA A 107 2.91 14.40 1.54
N LEU A 108 2.95 14.12 2.85
CA LEU A 108 2.15 14.80 3.86
C LEU A 108 2.58 16.25 4.11
N LYS A 109 3.84 16.62 3.86
CA LYS A 109 4.30 18.03 3.95
C LYS A 109 3.57 18.96 2.99
N THR A 110 3.02 18.40 1.91
CA THR A 110 2.31 19.16 0.87
C THR A 110 0.79 19.12 1.02
N ARG A 111 0.26 18.34 1.98
CA ARG A 111 -1.19 18.22 2.21
C ARG A 111 -1.71 19.47 2.91
N ASP A 112 -2.76 20.08 2.36
CA ASP A 112 -3.40 21.24 2.96
C ASP A 112 -3.99 20.88 4.34
N PRO A 113 -3.66 21.64 5.40
CA PRO A 113 -4.19 21.43 6.76
C PRO A 113 -5.71 21.51 6.89
N VAL A 114 -6.44 22.00 5.87
CA VAL A 114 -7.90 22.01 5.85
C VAL A 114 -8.51 20.61 5.73
N HIS A 115 -7.75 19.64 5.20
CA HIS A 115 -8.19 18.25 5.09
C HIS A 115 -8.02 17.51 6.41
N ASP A 116 -8.88 16.51 6.64
CA ASP A 116 -8.73 15.60 7.77
C ASP A 116 -7.35 14.93 7.77
N PRO A 117 -6.80 14.58 8.95
CA PRO A 117 -5.53 13.86 9.04
C PRO A 117 -5.56 12.55 8.26
N LEU A 118 -4.49 12.25 7.53
CA LEU A 118 -4.32 10.94 6.91
C LEU A 118 -4.14 9.88 7.99
N ILE A 119 -4.99 8.85 8.00
CA ILE A 119 -4.82 7.71 8.90
C ILE A 119 -3.72 6.80 8.33
N VAL A 120 -2.60 6.66 9.03
CA VAL A 120 -1.55 5.71 8.68
C VAL A 120 -1.74 4.42 9.46
N THR A 121 -1.87 3.31 8.73
CA THR A 121 -2.00 1.96 9.31
C THR A 121 -0.85 1.09 8.84
N CYS A 122 -0.43 0.13 9.68
CA CYS A 122 0.61 -0.82 9.32
C CYS A 122 0.09 -2.25 9.46
N ARG A 123 0.17 -3.01 8.37
CA ARG A 123 -0.13 -4.45 8.32
C ARG A 123 1.13 -5.30 8.21
N SER A 124 2.28 -4.66 8.00
CA SER A 124 3.58 -5.28 7.96
C SER A 124 3.90 -5.94 9.32
N ILE A 125 4.64 -7.04 9.31
CA ILE A 125 5.06 -7.71 10.54
C ILE A 125 6.15 -6.85 11.20
N MET A 126 5.87 -6.37 12.42
CA MET A 126 6.77 -5.54 13.19
C MET A 126 6.85 -6.02 14.63
N TYR A 127 7.93 -5.68 15.32
CA TYR A 127 8.04 -5.90 16.77
C TYR A 127 7.27 -4.82 17.55
N PRO A 128 6.84 -5.09 18.80
CA PRO A 128 6.19 -4.07 19.64
C PRO A 128 7.07 -2.83 19.84
N GLY A 129 6.51 -1.63 19.69
CA GLY A 129 7.25 -0.35 19.75
C GLY A 129 7.77 0.16 18.41
N ALA A 130 7.79 -0.67 17.37
CA ALA A 130 8.26 -0.28 16.04
C ALA A 130 7.40 0.83 15.40
N MET A 131 6.12 0.93 15.76
CA MET A 131 5.25 1.99 15.24
C MET A 131 5.79 3.35 15.67
N GLU A 132 6.10 3.52 16.96
CA GLU A 132 6.63 4.77 17.51
C GLU A 132 8.07 5.07 17.08
N GLU A 133 8.87 4.03 16.81
CA GLU A 133 10.26 4.16 16.41
C GLU A 133 10.45 4.47 14.92
N VAL A 134 9.56 3.99 14.05
CA VAL A 134 9.79 3.94 12.60
C VAL A 134 8.72 4.67 11.78
N VAL A 135 7.47 4.77 12.25
CA VAL A 135 6.33 5.31 11.50
C VAL A 135 5.90 6.66 12.05
#